data_AF-A0A8J2YGA3-F1
#
_entry.id   AF-A0A8J2YGA3-F1
#
_cell.length_a   1.000
_cell.length_b   1.000
_cell.length_c   1.000
_cell.angle_alpha   90.00
_cell.angle_beta   90.00
_cell.angle_gamma   90.00
#
_symmetry.space_group_name_H-M   'P 1'
#
loop_
_entity.id
_entity.type
_entity.pdbx_description
1 polymer ?
#
loop_
_entity_poly.entity_id
_entity_poly.type
_entity_poly.pdbx_seq_one_letter_code
_entity_poly.pdbx_strand_id
1 'polypeptide(L)' 'MTLHWVKYSEEAHAGLAQMYGDDERFTAYYDAVRPGATAFLREAILIYTGKP' A
#
# COMPACT_ATOMS: atom_id res chain seq x y z
N MET A 1 -8.74 3.12 -23.07
CA MET A 1 -7.35 3.50 -22.72
C MET A 1 -7.01 2.84 -21.40
N THR A 2 -6.05 1.93 -21.38
CA THR A 2 -5.60 1.23 -20.15
C THR A 2 -4.34 1.89 -19.64
N LEU A 3 -4.39 2.48 -18.45
CA LEU A 3 -3.24 3.07 -17.78
C LEU A 3 -2.54 1.98 -16.97
N HIS A 4 -1.27 1.75 -17.25
CA HIS A 4 -0.41 0.84 -16.50
C HIS A 4 1.00 1.40 -16.42
N TRP A 5 1.75 0.96 -15.42
CA TRP A 5 3.13 1.37 -15.24
C TRP A 5 4.03 0.66 -16.25
N VAL A 6 4.86 1.41 -16.98
CA VAL A 6 5.89 0.85 -17.88
C VAL A 6 6.99 0.16 -17.07
N LYS A 7 7.27 0.66 -15.86
CA LYS A 7 8.17 0.06 -14.88
C LYS A 7 7.59 0.27 -13.49
N TYR A 8 7.59 -0.79 -12.69
CA TYR A 8 7.13 -0.77 -11.30
C TYR A 8 8.32 -1.08 -10.39
N SER A 9 8.77 -0.10 -9.62
CA SER A 9 9.91 -0.22 -8.71
C SER A 9 9.45 -0.47 -7.28
N GLU A 10 10.36 -0.96 -6.43
CA GLU A 10 10.15 -1.06 -4.98
C GLU A 10 9.79 0.30 -4.36
N GLU A 11 10.41 1.37 -4.85
CA GLU A 11 10.08 2.74 -4.43
C GLU A 11 8.63 3.13 -4.76
N ALA A 12 8.14 2.76 -5.95
CA ALA A 12 6.74 2.98 -6.29
C ALA A 12 5.81 2.15 -5.39
N HIS A 13 6.19 0.91 -5.06
CA HIS A 13 5.42 0.06 -4.15
C HIS A 13 5.35 0.66 -2.74
N ALA A 14 6.47 1.14 -2.19
CA ALA A 14 6.50 1.80 -0.89
C ALA A 14 5.64 3.08 -0.86
N GLY A 15 5.67 3.88 -1.94
CA GLY A 15 4.82 5.07 -2.08
C GLY A 15 3.32 4.73 -2.06
N LEU A 16 2.92 3.63 -2.69
CA LEU A 16 1.54 3.15 -2.64
C LEU A 16 1.14 2.69 -1.23
N ALA A 17 2.02 1.99 -0.52
CA ALA A 17 1.76 1.57 0.86
C ALA A 17 1.52 2.75 1.80
N GLN A 18 2.25 3.86 1.64
CA GLN A 18 2.02 5.07 2.41
C GLN A 18 0.61 5.64 2.15
N MET A 19 0.23 5.76 0.87
CA MET A 19 -1.11 6.22 0.48
C MET A 19 -2.24 5.35 1.05
N TYR A 20 -2.05 4.03 1.18
CA TYR A 20 -3.08 3.14 1.73
C TYR A 20 -3.48 3.51 3.17
N GLY A 21 -2.52 3.97 3.97
CA GLY A 21 -2.79 4.45 5.34
C GLY A 21 -3.27 5.89 5.41
N ASP A 22 -2.85 6.74 4.48
CA ASP A 22 -3.18 8.17 4.48
C ASP A 22 -4.59 8.47 3.93
N ASP A 23 -5.14 7.57 3.11
CA ASP A 23 -6.47 7.70 2.51
C ASP A 23 -7.45 6.66 3.10
N GLU A 24 -8.47 7.17 3.80
CA GLU A 24 -9.48 6.37 4.50
C GLU A 24 -10.22 5.39 3.58
N ARG A 25 -10.30 5.66 2.28
CA ARG A 25 -10.97 4.75 1.32
C ARG A 25 -10.22 3.44 1.18
N PHE A 26 -8.89 3.49 1.17
CA PHE A 26 -8.05 2.29 1.13
C PHE A 26 -8.07 1.59 2.47
N THR A 27 -8.06 2.37 3.56
CA THR A 27 -8.19 1.80 4.91
C THR A 27 -9.49 1.02 5.05
N ALA A 28 -10.62 1.60 4.68
CA ALA A 28 -11.92 0.94 4.72
C ALA A 28 -11.98 -0.32 3.84
N TYR A 29 -11.34 -0.30 2.67
CA TYR A 29 -11.32 -1.44 1.75
C TYR A 29 -10.59 -2.65 2.35
N TYR A 30 -9.38 -2.46 2.87
CA TYR A 30 -8.61 -3.57 3.44
C TYR A 30 -9.12 -3.96 4.82
N ASP A 31 -9.54 -3.00 5.65
CA ASP A 31 -10.08 -3.31 6.99
C ASP A 31 -11.45 -4.02 6.94
N ALA A 32 -12.16 -3.94 5.81
CA ALA A 32 -13.34 -4.78 5.58
C ALA A 32 -13.02 -6.29 5.61
N VAL A 33 -11.77 -6.69 5.32
CA VAL A 33 -11.32 -8.08 5.46
C VAL A 33 -11.05 -8.42 6.92
N ARG A 34 -10.37 -7.52 7.63
CA ARG A 34 -10.07 -7.62 9.07
C ARG A 34 -9.66 -6.25 9.60
N PRO A 35 -10.17 -5.81 10.77
CA PRO A 35 -9.68 -4.59 11.40
C PRO A 35 -8.15 -4.57 11.54
N GLY A 36 -7.50 -3.50 11.08
CA GLY A 36 -6.05 -3.33 11.09
C GLY A 36 -5.30 -3.97 9.93
N ALA A 37 -5.99 -4.55 8.94
CA ALA A 37 -5.36 -5.16 7.77
C ALA A 37 -4.58 -4.14 6.93
N THR A 38 -5.07 -2.91 6.81
CA THR A 38 -4.38 -1.83 6.07
C THR A 38 -3.02 -1.53 6.68
N ALA A 39 -2.98 -1.38 8.01
CA ALA A 39 -1.76 -1.11 8.75
C ALA A 39 -0.76 -2.26 8.60
N PHE A 40 -1.23 -3.50 8.75
CA PHE A 40 -0.41 -4.69 8.56
C PHE A 40 0.19 -4.77 7.14
N LEU A 41 -0.62 -4.52 6.10
CA LEU A 41 -0.16 -4.54 4.71
C LEU A 41 0.87 -3.45 4.43
N ARG A 42 0.62 -2.22 4.90
CA ARG A 42 1.57 -1.10 4.76
C ARG A 42 2.91 -1.45 5.38
N GLU A 43 2.92 -1.94 6.62
CA GLU A 43 4.15 -2.31 7.33
C GLU A 43 4.90 -3.43 6.61
N ALA A 44 4.20 -4.46 6.12
CA ALA A 44 4.80 -5.54 5.36
C ALA A 44 5.49 -5.05 4.08
N ILE A 45 4.88 -4.09 3.35
CA ILE A 45 5.46 -3.50 2.14
C ILE A 45 6.70 -2.65 2.49
N LEU A 46 6.63 -1.84 3.55
CA LEU A 46 7.72 -0.98 4.00
C LEU A 46 8.95 -1.82 4.39
N ILE A 47 8.74 -2.90 5.14
CA ILE A 47 9.80 -3.87 5.48
C ILE A 47 10.38 -4.52 4.20
N TYR A 48 9.52 -4.99 3.30
CA TYR A 48 9.97 -5.64 2.05
C TYR A 48 10.81 -4.71 1.16
N THR A 49 10.45 -3.43 1.10
CA THR A 49 11.12 -2.41 0.27
C THR A 49 12.31 -1.74 0.97
N GLY A 50 12.62 -2.13 2.22
CA GLY A 50 13.70 -1.54 3.00
C GLY A 50 13.47 -0.07 3.38
N LYS A 51 12.23 0.41 3.33
CA LYS A 51 11.84 1.77 3.71
C LYS A 51 11.08 1.70 5.04
N PRO A 52 11.68 2.02 6.20
CA PRO A 52 10.98 2.03 7.48
C PRO A 52 9.92 3.13 7.56
#